data_AF-A0A220UCP5-F1
#
_entry.id   AF-A0A220UCP5-F1
#
_cell.length_a   1.000
_cell.length_b   1.000
_cell.length_c   1.000
_cell.angle_alpha   90.00
_cell.angle_beta   90.00
_cell.angle_gamma   90.00
#
_symmetry.space_group_name_H-M   'P 1'
#
loop_
_entity.id
_entity.type
_entity.pdbx_description
1 polymer ?
#
loop_
_entity_poly.entity_id
_entity_poly.type
_entity_poly.pdbx_seq_one_letter_code
_entity_poly.pdbx_strand_id
1 'polypeptide(L)'
;MDLSFSANTVEWRGPAPFVFAPVPEEEADAIAAIAPAATYGWGCIPAVVRIGDTDFTTSLFPRDGGYLVPVKVAVQRAEQIEVGDRVEVSLHIEAR
;
A
#
# COMPACT_ATOMS: atom_id res chain seq x y z
N MET A 1 12.95 -2.88 -4.22
CA MET A 1 12.89 -1.42 -4.01
C MET A 1 12.22 -1.19 -2.68
N ASP A 2 12.86 -0.42 -1.82
CA ASP A 2 12.39 -0.12 -0.46
C ASP A 2 11.96 1.35 -0.38
N LEU A 3 10.77 1.59 0.17
CA LEU A 3 10.19 2.93 0.34
C LEU A 3 9.55 3.04 1.72
N SER A 4 9.49 4.25 2.28
CA SER A 4 8.79 4.53 3.53
C SER A 4 8.07 5.86 3.44
N PHE A 5 6.80 5.91 3.83
CA PHE A 5 6.01 7.15 3.81
C PHE A 5 4.96 7.20 4.93
N SER A 6 4.45 8.41 5.19
CA SER A 6 3.28 8.63 6.04
C SER A 6 2.03 8.86 5.20
N ALA A 7 0.90 8.28 5.58
CA ALA A 7 -0.38 8.55 4.93
C ALA A 7 -1.54 8.54 5.93
N ASN A 8 -2.59 9.31 5.64
CA ASN A 8 -3.85 9.19 6.35
C ASN A 8 -4.68 8.09 5.68
N THR A 9 -5.16 7.13 6.46
CA THR A 9 -5.98 6.04 5.94
C THR A 9 -7.33 6.55 5.43
N VAL A 10 -7.84 5.93 4.38
CA VAL A 10 -9.11 6.28 3.75
C VAL A 10 -10.03 5.07 3.69
N GLU A 11 -11.34 5.32 3.74
CA GLU A 11 -12.34 4.30 3.43
C GLU A 11 -12.47 4.18 1.91
N TRP A 12 -12.39 2.96 1.38
CA TRP A 12 -12.74 2.69 -0.02
C TRP A 12 -13.58 1.41 -0.15
N ARG A 13 -14.70 1.52 -0.88
CA ARG A 13 -15.61 0.41 -1.17
C ARG A 13 -15.10 -0.45 -2.33
N GLY A 14 -14.00 -1.16 -2.11
CA GLY A 14 -13.54 -2.29 -2.93
C GLY A 14 -13.90 -3.65 -2.28
N PRO A 15 -13.32 -4.78 -2.74
CA PRO A 15 -13.29 -6.01 -1.94
C PRO A 15 -12.73 -5.71 -0.55
N ALA A 16 -13.27 -6.31 0.51
CA ALA A 16 -12.76 -6.12 1.88
C ALA A 16 -11.23 -6.32 1.90
N PRO A 17 -10.41 -5.44 2.52
CA PRO A 17 -10.66 -4.59 3.69
C PRO A 17 -11.03 -3.14 3.32
N PHE A 18 -12.01 -2.53 3.99
CA PHE A 18 -12.48 -1.18 3.66
C PHE A 18 -11.50 -0.03 3.98
N VAL A 19 -10.28 -0.30 4.43
CA VAL A 19 -9.29 0.70 4.87
C VAL A 19 -8.03 0.61 4.00
N PHE A 20 -7.60 1.75 3.47
CA PHE A 20 -6.44 1.87 2.57
C PHE A 20 -5.53 3.01 2.99
N ALA A 21 -4.22 2.88 2.78
CA ALA A 21 -3.27 3.98 2.88
C ALA A 21 -2.87 4.44 1.46
N PRO A 22 -3.22 5.67 1.04
CA PRO A 22 -2.77 6.22 -0.23
C PRO A 22 -1.25 6.41 -0.25
N VAL A 23 -0.60 5.97 -1.31
CA VAL A 23 0.82 6.28 -1.55
C VAL A 23 0.93 7.74 -1.98
N PRO A 24 1.81 8.56 -1.37
CA PRO A 24 2.02 9.93 -1.82
C PRO A 24 2.60 9.98 -3.24
N GLU A 25 2.45 11.14 -3.90
CA GLU A 25 2.75 11.29 -5.33
C GLU A 25 4.21 10.94 -5.67
N GLU A 26 5.17 11.36 -4.85
CA GLU A 26 6.59 11.10 -5.07
C GLU A 26 6.92 9.60 -5.05
N GLU A 27 6.43 8.87 -4.05
CA GLU A 27 6.60 7.42 -3.97
C GLU A 27 5.80 6.68 -5.05
N ALA A 28 4.62 7.19 -5.42
CA ALA A 28 3.81 6.60 -6.49
C ALA A 28 4.52 6.69 -7.84
N ASP A 29 5.19 7.80 -8.14
CA ASP A 29 6.02 7.98 -9.34
C ASP A 29 7.21 7.01 -9.35
N ALA A 30 7.89 6.85 -8.21
CA ALA A 30 8.97 5.88 -8.06
C ALA A 30 8.50 4.44 -8.30
N ILE A 31 7.31 4.09 -7.78
CA ILE A 31 6.68 2.79 -8.00
C ILE A 31 6.30 2.61 -9.48
N ALA A 32 5.71 3.63 -10.11
CA ALA A 32 5.32 3.58 -11.52
C ALA A 32 6.52 3.36 -12.45
N ALA A 33 7.70 3.89 -12.10
CA ALA A 33 8.93 3.68 -12.87
C ALA A 33 9.38 2.21 -12.90
N ILE A 34 9.06 1.42 -11.87
CA ILE A 34 9.44 -0.01 -11.79
C ILE A 34 8.28 -0.97 -12.04
N ALA A 35 7.03 -0.48 -12.04
CA ALA A 35 5.82 -1.27 -12.21
C ALA A 35 5.80 -2.17 -13.46
N PRO A 36 6.36 -1.77 -14.62
CA PRO A 36 6.44 -2.64 -15.81
C PRO A 36 7.31 -3.88 -15.59
N ALA A 37 8.30 -3.82 -14.71
CA ALA A 37 9.17 -4.95 -14.35
C ALA A 37 8.60 -5.77 -13.18
N ALA A 38 7.74 -5.17 -12.35
CA ALA A 38 7.16 -5.82 -11.18
C ALA A 38 5.85 -6.58 -11.46
N THR A 39 5.16 -6.33 -12.58
CA THR A 39 3.83 -6.91 -12.85
C THR A 39 3.64 -7.39 -14.29
N TYR A 40 2.81 -8.42 -14.47
CA TYR A 40 2.41 -8.96 -15.78
C TYR A 40 1.29 -8.14 -16.47
N GLY A 41 1.25 -6.82 -16.27
CA GLY A 41 0.32 -5.94 -16.98
C GLY A 41 -1.11 -5.81 -16.41
N TRP A 42 -1.37 -6.34 -15.21
CA TRP A 42 -2.67 -6.22 -14.52
C TRP A 42 -2.76 -5.02 -13.56
N GLY A 43 -1.70 -4.23 -13.43
CA GLY A 43 -1.65 -3.00 -12.64
C GLY A 43 -1.46 -3.17 -11.13
N CYS A 44 -1.82 -4.33 -10.55
CA CYS A 44 -1.57 -4.61 -9.13
C CYS A 44 -0.12 -5.02 -8.89
N ILE A 45 0.58 -4.34 -7.96
CA ILE A 45 2.00 -4.54 -7.68
C ILE A 45 2.19 -5.31 -6.37
N PRO A 46 2.72 -6.55 -6.37
CA PRO A 46 3.01 -7.28 -5.15
C PRO A 46 4.05 -6.54 -4.29
N ALA A 47 3.81 -6.47 -2.99
CA ALA A 47 4.69 -5.84 -2.02
C ALA A 47 4.67 -6.57 -0.67
N VAL A 48 5.79 -6.49 0.04
CA VAL A 48 5.84 -6.70 1.48
C VAL A 48 5.68 -5.34 2.15
N VAL A 49 4.81 -5.25 3.14
CA VAL A 49 4.45 -4.02 3.83
C VAL A 49 4.68 -4.18 5.32
N ARG A 50 5.15 -3.13 5.97
CA ARG A 50 5.11 -2.98 7.44
C ARG A 50 4.32 -1.75 7.82
N ILE A 51 3.44 -1.89 8.81
CA ILE A 51 2.80 -0.77 9.51
C ILE A 51 2.91 -1.08 11.00
N GLY A 52 3.45 -0.13 11.77
CA GLY A 52 3.81 -0.37 13.17
C GLY A 52 4.76 -1.56 13.30
N ASP A 53 4.37 -2.55 14.12
CA ASP A 53 5.15 -3.78 14.33
C ASP A 53 4.68 -4.96 13.44
N THR A 54 3.68 -4.75 12.59
CA THR A 54 3.08 -5.81 11.78
C THR A 54 3.60 -5.82 10.34
N ASP A 55 4.31 -6.90 9.98
CA ASP A 55 4.68 -7.25 8.61
C ASP A 55 3.59 -8.07 7.91
N PHE A 56 3.29 -7.74 6.65
CA PHE A 56 2.35 -8.51 5.84
C PHE A 56 2.60 -8.36 4.34
N THR A 57 2.25 -9.39 3.57
CA THR A 57 2.30 -9.35 2.10
C THR A 57 0.98 -8.89 1.52
N THR A 58 1.01 -8.03 0.50
CA THR A 58 -0.19 -7.58 -0.19
C THR A 58 0.12 -7.15 -1.63
N SER A 59 -0.89 -6.65 -2.36
CA SER A 59 -0.68 -5.97 -3.62
C SER A 59 -1.17 -4.53 -3.55
N LEU A 60 -0.37 -3.61 -4.08
CA LEU A 60 -0.74 -2.22 -4.30
C LEU A 60 -1.78 -2.14 -5.41
N PHE A 61 -2.85 -1.37 -5.20
CA PHE A 61 -3.92 -1.19 -6.18
C PHE A 61 -3.75 0.14 -6.91
N PRO A 62 -3.69 0.17 -8.26
CA PRO A 62 -3.62 1.42 -9.01
C PRO A 62 -4.95 2.17 -8.90
N ARG A 63 -4.89 3.47 -8.63
CA ARG A 63 -6.08 4.32 -8.50
C ARG A 63 -5.76 5.79 -8.74
N ASP A 64 -6.55 6.44 -9.59
CA ASP A 64 -6.51 7.89 -9.85
C ASP A 64 -5.09 8.43 -10.15
N GLY A 65 -4.27 7.64 -10.84
CA GLY A 65 -2.87 7.98 -11.17
C GLY A 65 -1.83 7.60 -10.11
N GLY A 66 -2.25 7.14 -8.93
CA GLY A 66 -1.38 6.65 -7.86
C GLY A 66 -1.66 5.20 -7.47
N TYR A 67 -1.28 4.85 -6.24
CA TYR A 67 -1.45 3.51 -5.68
C TYR A 67 -2.08 3.55 -4.28
N LEU A 68 -2.85 2.52 -3.95
CA LEU A 68 -3.41 2.29 -2.62
C LEU A 68 -2.78 1.04 -1.99
N VAL A 69 -2.36 1.17 -0.73
CA VAL A 69 -1.96 0.05 0.11
C VAL A 69 -3.18 -0.45 0.89
N PRO A 70 -3.70 -1.66 0.64
CA PRO A 70 -4.79 -2.21 1.45
C PRO A 70 -4.28 -2.53 2.86
N VAL A 71 -4.94 -1.98 3.88
CA VAL A 71 -4.64 -2.31 5.29
C VAL A 71 -5.52 -3.50 5.67
N LYS A 72 -4.95 -4.69 5.78
CA LYS A 72 -5.72 -5.91 6.12
C LYS A 72 -6.43 -5.75 7.45
N VAL A 73 -7.63 -6.33 7.59
CA VAL A 73 -8.38 -6.30 8.87
C VAL A 73 -7.56 -6.82 10.05
N ALA A 74 -6.68 -7.82 9.83
CA ALA A 74 -5.77 -8.30 10.87
C ALA A 74 -4.75 -7.24 11.32
N VAL A 75 -4.21 -6.46 10.37
CA VAL A 75 -3.28 -5.36 10.64
C VAL A 75 -4.02 -4.21 11.31
N GLN A 76 -5.22 -3.85 10.83
CA GLN A 76 -6.07 -2.84 11.46
C GLN A 76 -6.29 -3.15 12.96
N ARG A 77 -6.57 -4.42 13.28
CA ARG A 77 -6.80 -4.85 14.66
C ARG A 77 -5.52 -4.89 15.50
N ALA A 78 -4.41 -5.34 14.92
CA ALA A 78 -3.13 -5.45 15.62
C ALA A 78 -2.56 -4.06 15.98
N GLU A 79 -2.62 -3.13 15.03
CA GLU A 79 -2.04 -1.79 15.15
C GLU A 79 -3.07 -0.72 15.54
N GLN A 80 -4.32 -1.13 15.84
CA GLN A 80 -5.44 -0.27 16.22
C GLN A 80 -5.71 0.88 15.22
N ILE A 81 -5.66 0.56 13.92
CA ILE A 81 -5.83 1.52 12.82
C ILE A 81 -7.30 1.63 12.41
N GLU A 82 -7.82 2.85 12.42
CA GLU A 82 -9.13 3.23 11.90
C GLU A 82 -9.00 4.07 10.62
N VAL A 83 -10.14 4.51 10.08
CA VAL A 83 -10.17 5.42 8.92
C VAL A 83 -9.83 6.84 9.39
N GLY A 84 -8.92 7.51 8.70
CA GLY A 84 -8.46 8.86 9.03
C GLY A 84 -7.19 8.89 9.87
N ASP A 85 -6.74 7.75 10.37
CA ASP A 85 -5.51 7.65 11.14
C ASP A 85 -4.28 7.85 10.26
N ARG A 86 -3.28 8.53 10.83
CA ARG A 86 -1.97 8.66 10.20
C ARG A 86 -1.12 7.43 10.50
N VAL A 87 -0.73 6.71 9.45
CA VAL A 87 0.14 5.53 9.53
C VAL A 87 1.47 5.78 8.85
N GLU A 88 2.53 5.15 9.38
CA GLU A 88 3.81 5.02 8.71
C GLU A 88 3.87 3.66 8.02
N VAL A 89 4.13 3.67 6.71
CA VAL A 89 4.14 2.49 5.86
C VAL A 89 5.55 2.29 5.35
N SER A 90 6.14 1.14 5.61
CA SER A 90 7.34 0.67 4.91
C SER A 90 6.94 -0.34 3.84
N LEU A 91 7.51 -0.23 2.65
CA LEU A 91 7.22 -1.05 1.49
C LEU A 91 8.48 -1.66 0.92
N HIS A 92 8.40 -2.94 0.55
CA HIS A 92 9.37 -3.62 -0.26
C HIS A 92 8.70 -4.23 -1.50
N ILE A 93 9.12 -3.78 -2.68
CA ILE A 93 8.66 -4.30 -3.97
C ILE A 93 9.80 -5.05 -4.64
N GLU A 94 9.59 -6.32 -4.96
CA GLU A 94 10.53 -7.10 -5.76
C GLU A 94 10.36 -6.74 -7.24
N ALA A 95 11.40 -6.18 -7.86
CA ALA A 95 11.47 -6.06 -9.31
C ALA A 95 12.01 -7.38 -9.87
N ARG A 96 11.33 -7.96 -10.87
CA ARG A 96 11.77 -9.19 -11.56
C ARG A 96 12.51 -8.88 -12.86
#